data_AF-A0AA51ULR8-F1
#
_entry.id   AF-A0AA51ULR8-F1
#
_cell.length_a   1.000
_cell.length_b   1.000
_cell.length_c   1.000
_cell.angle_alpha   90.00
_cell.angle_beta   90.00
_cell.angle_gamma   90.00
#
_symmetry.space_group_name_H-M   'P 1'
#
loop_
_entity.id
_entity.type
_entity.pdbx_description
1 polymer ?
#
loop_
_entity_poly.entity_id
_entity_poly.type
_entity_poly.pdbx_seq_one_letter_code
_entity_poly.pdbx_strand_id
1 'polypeptide(L)' 'MVKVQVKVKNLAIDIDGKEMKFRQGDMFDIPAERAERMGNTLVVLEEETTPKRKATGK' A
#
# COMPACT_ATOMS: atom_id res chain seq x y z
N MET A 1 1.77 3.68 10.02
CA MET A 1 1.12 3.37 8.73
C MET A 1 1.87 2.19 8.12
N VAL A 2 1.22 1.40 7.28
CA VAL A 2 1.83 0.25 6.63
C VAL A 2 1.88 0.46 5.13
N LYS A 3 2.96 0.01 4.53
CA LYS A 3 3.13 0.07 3.09
C LYS A 3 2.47 -1.14 2.46
N VAL A 4 1.58 -0.88 1.51
CA VAL A 4 0.82 -1.91 0.80
C VAL A 4 1.09 -1.85 -0.70
N GLN A 5 0.92 -2.99 -1.37
CA GLN A 5 0.92 -3.11 -2.82
C GLN A 5 -0.41 -3.65 -3.32
N VAL A 6 -0.95 -3.07 -4.39
CA VAL A 6 -2.20 -3.52 -4.98
C VAL A 6 -2.04 -4.85 -5.70
N LYS A 7 -2.85 -5.85 -5.33
CA LYS A 7 -2.85 -7.19 -5.94
C LYS A 7 -3.83 -7.32 -7.10
N VAL A 8 -4.90 -6.54 -7.10
CA VAL A 8 -5.97 -6.59 -8.11
C VAL A 8 -5.68 -5.68 -9.31
N LYS A 9 -6.32 -5.95 -10.45
CA LYS A 9 -6.14 -5.15 -11.68
C LYS A 9 -6.47 -3.66 -11.49
N ASN A 10 -7.62 -3.39 -10.86
CA ASN A 10 -8.11 -2.04 -10.58
C ASN A 10 -8.59 -1.99 -9.13
N LEU A 11 -8.08 -1.03 -8.37
CA LEU A 11 -8.51 -0.76 -7.01
C LEU A 11 -9.02 0.68 -6.94
N ALA A 12 -10.22 0.88 -6.40
CA ALA A 12 -10.75 2.20 -6.08
C ALA A 12 -11.04 2.24 -4.58
N ILE A 13 -10.47 3.21 -3.87
CA ILE A 13 -10.67 3.39 -2.44
C ILE A 13 -10.97 4.86 -2.15
N ASP A 14 -11.91 5.10 -1.24
CA ASP A 14 -12.20 6.45 -0.76
C ASP A 14 -11.31 6.79 0.44
N ILE A 15 -10.43 7.77 0.30
CA ILE A 15 -9.60 8.27 1.41
C ILE A 15 -10.03 9.70 1.70
N ASP A 16 -10.60 9.92 2.89
CA ASP A 16 -11.08 11.23 3.33
C ASP A 16 -12.08 11.87 2.36
N GLY A 17 -13.01 11.09 1.80
CA GLY A 17 -13.99 11.57 0.83
C GLY A 17 -13.43 11.81 -0.57
N LYS A 18 -12.18 11.38 -0.84
CA LYS A 18 -11.57 11.41 -2.16
C LYS A 18 -11.42 9.99 -2.69
N GLU A 19 -12.06 9.72 -3.82
CA GLU A 19 -11.84 8.49 -4.57
C GLU A 19 -10.42 8.49 -5.18
N MET A 20 -9.58 7.57 -4.71
CA MET A 20 -8.28 7.28 -5.30
C MET A 20 -8.34 5.95 -6.04
N LYS A 21 -7.79 5.95 -7.26
CA LYS A 21 -7.71 4.78 -8.14
C LYS A 21 -6.26 4.34 -8.26
N PHE A 22 -6.03 3.06 -7.99
CA PHE A 22 -4.74 2.40 -8.08
C PHE A 22 -4.84 1.22 -9.05
N ARG A 23 -3.72 0.90 -9.68
CA ARG A 23 -3.56 -0.24 -10.58
C ARG A 23 -2.76 -1.33 -9.91
N GLN A 24 -2.85 -2.55 -10.45
CA GLN A 24 -2.04 -3.67 -9.97
C GLN A 24 -0.56 -3.30 -9.92
N GLY A 25 0.09 -3.58 -8.78
CA GLY A 25 1.50 -3.29 -8.55
C GLY A 25 1.78 -1.92 -7.96
N ASP A 26 0.82 -0.98 -7.95
CA ASP A 26 0.96 0.32 -7.28
C ASP A 26 1.18 0.13 -5.78
N MET A 27 2.04 0.96 -5.20
CA MET A 27 2.36 0.95 -3.78
C MET A 27 1.96 2.26 -3.12
N PHE A 28 1.37 2.19 -1.93
CA PHE A 28 0.96 3.35 -1.15
C PHE A 28 0.88 2.99 0.34
N ASP A 29 0.72 4.00 1.18
CA ASP A 29 0.72 3.85 2.63
C ASP A 29 -0.70 4.07 3.17
N ILE A 30 -1.15 3.14 4.03
CA ILE A 30 -2.45 3.23 4.70
C ILE A 30 -2.36 2.81 6.17
N PRO A 31 -3.35 3.13 7.00
CA PRO A 31 -3.45 2.58 8.35
C PRO A 31 -3.50 1.04 8.32
N ALA A 32 -2.83 0.38 9.26
CA ALA A 32 -2.78 -1.09 9.35
C ALA A 32 -4.18 -1.71 9.41
N GLU A 33 -5.06 -1.15 10.25
CA GLU A 33 -6.46 -1.57 10.36
C GLU A 33 -7.21 -1.52 9.01
N ARG A 34 -6.85 -0.55 8.16
CA ARG A 34 -7.45 -0.40 6.83
C ARG A 34 -6.89 -1.42 5.84
N ALA A 35 -5.59 -1.72 5.92
CA ALA A 35 -4.96 -2.78 5.14
C ALA A 35 -5.56 -4.14 5.47
N GLU A 36 -5.78 -4.44 6.75
CA GLU A 36 -6.44 -5.68 7.20
C GLU A 36 -7.87 -5.79 6.68
N ARG A 37 -8.65 -4.70 6.72
CA ARG A 37 -10.00 -4.68 6.12
C ARG A 37 -9.99 -4.90 4.61
N MET A 38 -8.95 -4.46 3.92
CA MET A 38 -8.79 -4.68 2.48
C MET A 38 -8.19 -6.05 2.16
N GLY A 39 -7.65 -6.77 3.15
CA GLY A 39 -7.29 -8.18 3.12
C GLY A 39 -6.66 -8.61 1.79
N ASN A 40 -7.43 -9.32 0.98
CA ASN A 40 -6.98 -9.93 -0.27
C ASN A 40 -6.70 -8.97 -1.44
N THR A 41 -7.14 -7.72 -1.34
CA THR A 41 -7.01 -6.71 -2.40
C THR A 41 -5.62 -6.09 -2.44
N LEU A 42 -4.94 -6.14 -1.30
CA LEU A 42 -3.64 -5.53 -1.04
C LEU A 42 -2.67 -6.59 -0.49
N VAL A 43 -1.38 -6.36 -0.67
CA VAL A 43 -0.31 -7.11 -0.02
C VAL A 43 0.43 -6.14 0.88
N VAL A 44 0.48 -6.41 2.18
CA VAL A 44 1.30 -5.62 3.11
C VAL A 44 2.76 -5.98 2.85
N LEU A 45 3.57 -4.99 2.47
CA LEU A 45 4.97 -5.19 2.13
C LEU A 45 5.88 -4.95 3.34
N GLU A 46 5.67 -3.87 4.09
CA GLU A 46 6.49 -3.51 5.26
C GLU A 46 5.64 -2.70 6.27
N GLU A 47 5.71 -3.05 7.55
CA GLU A 47 5.33 -2.14 8.63
C GLU A 47 6.41 -1.06 8.70
N GLU A 48 6.09 0.16 8.27
CA GLU A 48 7.09 1.19 8.08
C GLU A 48 7.57 1.76 9.45
N THR A 49 8.53 1.09 10.08
CA THR A 49 9.54 1.77 10.88
C THR A 49 10.56 2.36 9.90
N THR A 50 10.34 3.61 9.50
CA THR A 50 11.17 4.46 8.61
C THR A 50 12.69 4.40 8.86
N PRO A 51 13.58 4.88 7.94
CA PRO A 51 13.45 5.15 6.50
C PRO A 51 14.55 4.47 5.64
N LYS A 52 14.31 4.41 4.32
CA LYS A 52 15.29 4.02 3.27
C LYS A 52 16.65 4.73 3.41
N ARG A 53 17.75 3.97 3.34
CA ARG A 53 18.92 4.32 2.52
C ARG A 53 19.54 3.08 1.85
N LYS A 54 19.14 2.89 0.58
CA LYS A 54 19.87 2.33 -0.58
C LYS A 54 20.72 1.05 -0.40
N ALA A 55 20.23 -0.08 -0.93
CA ALA A 55 21.08 -0.98 -1.73
C ALA A 55 21.37 -0.26 -3.08
N THR A 56 22.48 -0.31 -3.82
CA THR A 56 23.62 -1.23 -4.04
C THR A 56 24.63 -0.35 -4.85
N GLY A 57 25.95 -0.53 -4.98
CA GLY A 57 26.91 -1.53 -4.53
C GLY A 57 28.29 -1.30 -5.17
N LYS A 58 29.18 -2.25 -4.88
CA LYS A 58 30.45 -2.64 -5.52
C LYS A 58 31.57 -1.61 -5.70
#